data_AF-A0A381WTV4-F1
#
_entry.id   AF-A0A381WTV4-F1
#
_cell.length_a   1.000
_cell.length_b   1.000
_cell.length_c   1.000
_cell.angle_alpha   90.00
_cell.angle_beta   90.00
_cell.angle_gamma   90.00
#
_symmetry.space_group_name_H-M   'P 1'
#
loop_
_entity.id
_entity.type
_entity.pdbx_description
1 polymer ?
#
loop_
_entity_poly.entity_id
_entity_poly.type
_entity_poly.pdbx_seq_one_letter_code
_entity_poly.pdbx_strand_id
1 'polypeptide(L)'
;MTLSAVDRDAWLARWRDGRTRFHLEQVNPTLLRYVDRLLPGGRGRVLVPLCGKSLDLGWLVEQGHDVVGVELSEKAVSDLFVDLGRHPVISTKGACEAWRSESLEIL
;
A
#
# COMPACT_ATOMS: atom_id res chain seq x y z
N MET A 1 0.50 21.35 2.96
CA MET A 1 -0.90 21.06 3.34
C MET A 1 -0.84 19.89 4.30
N THR A 2 -1.08 20.11 5.58
CA THR A 2 -1.04 19.07 6.61
C THR A 2 -2.48 18.63 6.86
N LEU A 3 -2.74 17.31 6.88
CA LEU A 3 -4.05 16.80 7.30
C LEU A 3 -4.36 17.33 8.70
N SER A 4 -5.57 17.88 8.91
CA SER A 4 -6.00 18.22 10.26
C SER A 4 -6.17 16.94 11.07
N ALA A 5 -6.10 17.03 12.40
CA ALA A 5 -6.36 15.89 13.27
C ALA A 5 -7.75 15.27 12.99
N VAL A 6 -8.74 16.11 12.66
CA VAL A 6 -10.10 15.69 12.31
C VAL A 6 -10.12 14.84 11.03
N ASP A 7 -9.41 15.27 9.99
CA ASP A 7 -9.36 14.53 8.73
C ASP A 7 -8.66 13.18 8.89
N ARG A 8 -7.57 13.14 9.66
CA ARG A 8 -6.88 11.90 10.02
C ARG A 8 -7.81 10.94 10.73
N ASP A 9 -8.49 11.39 11.78
CA ASP A 9 -9.34 10.53 12.60
C ASP A 9 -10.55 10.03 11.81
N ALA A 10 -11.08 10.85 10.90
CA ALA A 10 -12.13 10.45 9.96
C ALA A 10 -11.65 9.36 8.98
N TRP A 11 -10.41 9.44 8.47
CA TRP A 11 -9.82 8.39 7.63
C TRP A 11 -9.65 7.08 8.37
N LEU A 12 -9.09 7.13 9.59
CA LEU A 12 -8.92 5.96 10.45
C LEU A 12 -10.26 5.31 10.80
N ALA A 13 -11.29 6.12 11.06
CA ALA A 13 -12.65 5.62 11.32
C ALA A 13 -13.23 4.87 10.11
N ARG A 14 -13.00 5.33 8.88
CA ARG A 14 -13.48 4.62 7.69
C ARG A 14 -12.94 3.20 7.59
N TRP A 15 -11.64 3.02 7.86
CA TRP A 15 -11.02 1.68 7.86
C TRP A 15 -11.53 0.80 9.00
N ARG A 16 -11.65 1.33 10.22
CA ARG A 16 -12.22 0.58 11.34
C ARG A 16 -13.66 0.11 11.07
N ASP A 17 -14.47 0.97 10.46
CA ASP A 17 -15.88 0.70 10.19
C ASP A 17 -16.10 -0.10 8.89
N GLY A 18 -15.04 -0.50 8.17
CA GLY A 18 -15.16 -1.18 6.87
C GLY A 18 -15.76 -0.32 5.76
N ARG A 19 -15.75 1.01 5.90
CA ARG A 19 -16.28 1.96 4.90
C ARG A 19 -15.26 2.26 3.80
N THR A 20 -14.80 1.20 3.12
CA THR A 20 -13.70 1.22 2.15
C THR A 20 -14.18 1.09 0.70
N ARG A 21 -15.25 1.82 0.31
CA ARG A 21 -15.82 1.76 -1.06
C ARG A 21 -14.84 2.16 -2.19
N PHE A 22 -13.72 2.77 -1.84
CA PHE A 22 -12.63 3.10 -2.77
C PHE A 22 -11.70 1.90 -3.06
N HIS A 23 -11.80 0.81 -2.29
CA HIS A 23 -11.03 -0.39 -2.52
C HIS A 23 -11.56 -1.17 -3.72
N LEU A 24 -10.66 -1.53 -4.64
CA LEU A 24 -10.94 -2.45 -5.73
C LEU A 24 -10.57 -3.86 -5.30
N GLU A 25 -11.46 -4.83 -5.55
CA GLU A 25 -11.22 -6.26 -5.32
C GLU A 25 -10.36 -6.90 -6.43
N GLN A 26 -9.71 -6.08 -7.25
CA GLN A 26 -8.81 -6.48 -8.31
C GLN A 26 -7.69 -5.45 -8.48
N VAL A 27 -6.60 -5.85 -9.14
CA VAL A 27 -5.56 -4.92 -9.62
C VAL A 27 -6.22 -3.86 -10.50
N ASN A 28 -5.79 -2.61 -10.35
CA ASN A 28 -6.32 -1.48 -11.08
C ASN A 28 -6.17 -1.71 -12.59
N PRO A 29 -7.28 -1.75 -13.37
CA PRO A 29 -7.22 -2.00 -14.82
C PRO A 29 -6.35 -0.99 -15.58
N THR A 30 -6.25 0.24 -15.07
CA THR A 30 -5.42 1.29 -15.66
C THR A 30 -3.94 1.00 -15.46
N LEU A 31 -3.55 0.48 -14.29
CA LEU A 31 -2.19 0.04 -14.04
C LEU A 31 -1.80 -1.05 -15.05
N LEU A 32 -2.62 -2.11 -15.16
CA LEU A 32 -2.39 -3.21 -16.12
C LEU A 32 -2.26 -2.72 -17.56
N ARG A 33 -3.06 -1.71 -17.96
CA ARG A 33 -3.03 -1.17 -19.32
C ARG A 33 -1.77 -0.37 -19.64
N TYR A 34 -1.16 0.29 -18.66
CA TYR A 34 -0.10 1.27 -18.89
C TYR A 34 1.23 0.94 -18.21
N VAL A 35 1.31 -0.14 -17.44
CA VAL A 35 2.51 -0.54 -16.70
C VAL A 35 3.76 -0.61 -17.58
N ASP A 36 3.68 -1.19 -18.78
CA ASP A 36 4.83 -1.31 -19.69
C ASP A 36 5.39 0.04 -20.13
N ARG A 37 4.54 1.08 -20.15
CA ARG A 37 4.96 2.46 -20.46
C ARG A 37 5.48 3.20 -19.25
N LEU A 38 4.96 2.89 -18.06
CA LEU A 38 5.36 3.51 -16.79
C LEU A 38 6.68 2.94 -16.27
N LEU A 39 6.93 1.65 -16.49
CA LEU A 39 8.07 0.90 -15.97
C LEU A 39 8.80 0.14 -17.10
N PRO A 40 9.34 0.85 -18.12
CA PRO A 40 10.05 0.21 -19.21
C PRO A 40 11.34 -0.44 -18.69
N GLY A 41 11.53 -1.74 -18.97
CA GLY A 41 12.73 -2.48 -18.54
C GLY A 41 12.53 -3.43 -17.35
N GLY A 42 11.30 -3.60 -16.87
CA GLY A 42 10.87 -4.77 -16.10
C GLY A 42 11.24 -4.81 -14.61
N ARG A 43 12.14 -3.94 -14.13
CA ARG A 43 12.43 -3.80 -12.69
C ARG A 43 12.68 -2.35 -12.32
N GLY A 44 12.13 -1.94 -11.20
CA GLY A 44 12.20 -0.56 -10.73
C GLY A 44 11.63 -0.45 -9.33
N ARG A 45 11.83 0.71 -8.70
CA ARG A 45 11.28 1.01 -7.39
C ARG A 45 10.05 1.90 -7.51
N VAL A 46 8.91 1.45 -7.01
CA VAL A 46 7.60 2.10 -7.17
C VAL A 46 7.11 2.61 -5.82
N LEU A 47 6.73 3.88 -5.76
CA LEU A 47 6.04 4.47 -4.61
C LEU A 47 4.54 4.49 -4.89
N VAL A 48 3.74 3.94 -3.97
CA VAL A 48 2.29 4.00 -3.99
C VAL A 48 1.82 4.81 -2.77
N PRO A 49 1.53 6.11 -2.93
CA PRO A 49 1.08 6.96 -1.82
C PRO A 49 -0.38 6.67 -1.46
N LEU A 50 -0.71 6.74 -0.16
CA LEU A 50 -2.05 6.48 0.38
C LEU A 50 -2.57 5.10 -0.07
N CYS A 51 -1.71 4.09 0.06
CA CYS A 51 -1.90 2.82 -0.64
C CYS A 51 -3.06 1.98 -0.10
N GLY A 52 -3.54 2.27 1.12
CA GLY A 52 -4.50 1.41 1.81
C GLY A 52 -4.05 -0.04 1.77
N LYS A 53 -4.95 -0.92 1.30
CA LYS A 53 -4.68 -2.32 0.99
C LYS A 53 -4.76 -2.64 -0.51
N SER A 54 -4.24 -1.75 -1.37
CA SER A 54 -4.34 -1.96 -2.83
C SER A 54 -3.68 -3.28 -3.26
N LEU A 55 -4.40 -4.06 -4.07
CA LEU A 55 -3.88 -5.29 -4.70
C LEU A 55 -2.77 -4.98 -5.72
N ASP A 56 -2.66 -3.73 -6.18
CA ASP A 56 -1.58 -3.26 -7.03
C ASP A 56 -0.21 -3.48 -6.38
N LEU A 57 -0.12 -3.37 -5.05
CA LEU A 57 1.14 -3.53 -4.31
C LEU A 57 1.70 -4.94 -4.48
N GLY A 58 0.88 -5.96 -4.23
CA GLY A 58 1.27 -7.36 -4.38
C GLY A 58 1.59 -7.69 -5.83
N TRP A 59 0.75 -7.23 -6.76
CA TRP A 59 0.95 -7.46 -8.19
C TRP A 59 2.27 -6.86 -8.70
N LEU A 60 2.61 -5.63 -8.30
CA LEU A 60 3.89 -4.99 -8.65
C LEU A 60 5.09 -5.76 -8.09
N VAL A 61 4.99 -6.28 -6.87
CA VAL A 61 6.03 -7.15 -6.28
C VAL A 61 6.20 -8.44 -7.10
N GLU A 62 5.10 -9.07 -7.51
CA GLU A 62 5.11 -10.28 -8.36
C GLU A 62 5.70 -10.00 -9.75
N GLN A 63 5.54 -8.79 -10.28
CA GLN A 63 6.24 -8.37 -11.51
C GLN A 63 7.75 -8.12 -11.30
N GLY A 64 8.25 -8.21 -10.06
CA GLY A 64 9.66 -8.08 -9.73
C GLY A 64 10.11 -6.66 -9.37
N HIS A 65 9.17 -5.76 -9.05
CA HIS A 65 9.47 -4.41 -8.59
C HIS A 65 9.71 -4.36 -7.07
N ASP A 66 10.52 -3.39 -6.64
CA ASP A 66 10.61 -2.98 -5.25
C ASP A 66 9.49 -1.97 -4.97
N VAL A 67 8.59 -2.29 -4.05
CA VAL A 67 7.37 -1.49 -3.82
C VAL A 67 7.42 -0.86 -2.44
N VAL A 68 7.19 0.44 -2.39
CA VAL A 68 7.03 1.21 -1.16
C VAL A 68 5.62 1.78 -1.11
N GLY A 69 4.84 1.42 -0.10
CA GLY A 69 3.56 2.04 0.22
C GLY A 69 3.71 3.07 1.35
N VAL A 70 2.82 4.05 1.38
CA VAL A 70 2.64 4.93 2.54
C VAL A 70 1.17 4.89 2.92
N GLU A 71 0.86 4.46 4.14
CA GLU A 71 -0.51 4.37 4.63
C GLU A 71 -0.60 4.69 6.12
N LEU A 72 -1.57 5.54 6.46
CA LEU A 72 -1.80 6.01 7.81
C LEU A 72 -2.56 4.98 8.68
N SER A 73 -3.39 4.15 8.07
CA SER A 73 -4.22 3.17 8.75
C SER A 73 -3.48 1.85 8.95
N GLU A 74 -3.01 1.61 10.18
CA GLU A 74 -2.43 0.31 10.57
C GLU A 74 -3.38 -0.87 10.28
N LYS A 75 -4.69 -0.67 10.43
CA LYS A 75 -5.72 -1.67 10.05
C LYS A 75 -5.61 -2.04 8.57
N ALA A 76 -5.46 -1.06 7.68
CA ALA A 76 -5.31 -1.31 6.24
C ALA A 76 -4.00 -2.05 5.94
N VAL A 77 -2.91 -1.66 6.59
CA VAL A 77 -1.60 -2.29 6.43
C VAL A 77 -1.62 -3.74 6.92
N SER A 78 -2.20 -3.99 8.09
CA SER A 78 -2.35 -5.34 8.63
C SER A 78 -3.21 -6.22 7.73
N ASP A 79 -4.38 -5.72 7.29
CA ASP A 79 -5.26 -6.43 6.35
C ASP A 79 -4.54 -6.73 5.03
N LEU A 80 -3.76 -5.80 4.49
CA LEU A 80 -2.97 -6.00 3.27
C LEU A 80 -2.01 -7.20 3.41
N PHE A 81 -1.23 -7.26 4.49
CA PHE A 81 -0.27 -8.35 4.67
C PHE A 81 -0.95 -9.70 4.89
N VAL A 82 -2.10 -9.72 5.59
CA VAL A 82 -2.94 -10.91 5.73
C VAL A 82 -3.48 -11.36 4.36
N ASP A 83 -4.07 -10.44 3.58
CA ASP A 83 -4.64 -10.71 2.26
C ASP A 83 -3.57 -11.22 1.27
N LEU A 84 -2.33 -10.73 1.37
CA LEU A 84 -1.19 -11.18 0.58
C LEU A 84 -0.54 -12.48 1.10
N GLY A 85 -0.97 -13.00 2.26
CA GLY A 85 -0.35 -14.16 2.90
C GLY A 85 1.11 -13.93 3.31
N ARG A 86 1.49 -12.70 3.64
CA ARG A 86 2.86 -12.28 3.95
C ARG A 86 3.01 -11.95 5.43
N HIS A 87 4.15 -12.32 6.01
CA HIS A 87 4.49 -11.97 7.40
C HIS A 87 5.53 -10.85 7.42
N PRO A 88 5.14 -9.61 7.77
CA PRO A 88 6.06 -8.49 7.79
C PRO A 88 6.91 -8.48 9.06
N VAL A 89 8.16 -8.02 8.92
CA VAL A 89 8.97 -7.55 10.04
C VAL A 89 8.63 -6.08 10.28
N ILE A 90 8.24 -5.74 11.50
CA ILE A 90 7.90 -4.38 11.92
C ILE A 90 9.12 -3.74 12.56
N SER A 91 9.45 -2.52 12.16
CA SER A 91 10.58 -1.76 12.71
C SER A 91 10.26 -0.26 12.76
N THR A 92 10.95 0.50 13.61
CA THR A 92 10.82 1.96 13.64
C THR A 92 11.73 2.60 12.61
N LYS A 93 11.19 3.50 11.78
CA LYS A 93 11.94 4.26 10.77
C LYS A 93 11.63 5.75 10.89
N GLY A 94 12.47 6.44 11.66
CA GLY A 94 12.25 7.85 11.99
C GLY A 94 10.98 8.02 12.83
N ALA A 95 10.01 8.79 12.33
CA ALA A 95 8.74 9.03 13.00
C ALA A 95 7.63 8.03 12.65
N CYS A 96 7.91 7.06 11.77
CA CYS A 96 6.95 6.07 11.28
C CYS A 96 7.34 4.66 11.70
N GLU A 97 6.36 3.76 11.71
CA GLU A 97 6.61 2.32 11.71
C GLU A 97 6.74 1.84 10.26
N ALA A 98 7.64 0.90 10.03
CA ALA A 98 7.86 0.29 8.72
C ALA A 98 7.55 -1.20 8.80
N TRP A 99 6.61 -1.65 7.98
CA TRP A 99 6.19 -3.03 7.83
C TRP A 99 6.80 -3.59 6.55
N ARG A 100 7.70 -4.57 6.66
CA ARG A 100 8.49 -5.04 5.51
C ARG A 100 8.41 -6.54 5.32
N SER A 101 8.15 -6.99 4.09
CA SER A 101 8.23 -8.39 3.67
C SER A 101 8.76 -8.47 2.23
N GLU A 102 9.87 -9.18 2.02
CA GLU A 102 10.54 -9.29 0.72
C GLU A 102 10.80 -7.91 0.06
N SER A 103 10.24 -7.69 -1.13
CA SER A 103 10.34 -6.45 -1.93
C SER A 103 9.21 -5.45 -1.63
N LEU A 104 8.39 -5.68 -0.59
CA LEU A 104 7.33 -4.77 -0.14
C LEU A 104 7.70 -4.11 1.19
N GLU A 105 7.63 -2.78 1.23
CA GLU A 105 7.76 -1.97 2.46
C GLU A 105 6.58 -1.02 2.56
N ILE A 106 5.87 -0.99 3.68
CA ILE A 106 4.81 -0.01 3.96
C ILE A 106 5.26 0.87 5.13
N LEU A 107 5.15 2.18 4.94
CA LEU A 107 5.46 3.22 5.93
C LEU A 107 4.20 3.92 6.46
#